data_AF-A0A2N2HGN6-F1
#
_entry.id   AF-A0A2N2HGN6-F1
#
_cell.length_a   1.000
_cell.length_b   1.000
_cell.length_c   1.000
_cell.angle_alpha   90.00
_cell.angle_beta   90.00
_cell.angle_gamma   90.00
#
_symmetry.space_group_name_H-M   'P 1'
#
loop_
_entity.id
_entity.type
_entity.pdbx_description
1 polymer ?
#
loop_
_entity_poly.entity_id
_entity_poly.type
_entity_poly.pdbx_seq_one_letter_code
_entity_poly.pdbx_strand_id
1 'polypeptide(L)'
;MSGDDTLTPLPDHIFIDRAAQSGRTIQQEVSRGIEGGEMPIRYQRNAATISPMEQAKLARSRILLVGCGGLGGHVLEFLVRAGVGTILVCDPDRFDLTNANRQILASSNNIGRIKVEVASERAGRINPLVRVMPLATDFRNEKSLAADLVVDCLGGAECRRDLQRMAAEGKMPLVSAGISGWT
;
A
#
# COMPACT_ATOMS: atom_id res chain seq x y z
N MET A 1 28.35 -25.03 4.06
CA MET A 1 29.17 -23.98 4.72
C MET A 1 28.75 -22.67 4.06
N SER A 2 28.32 -21.61 4.72
CA SER A 2 28.46 -21.22 6.14
C SER A 2 27.73 -19.88 6.30
N GLY A 3 26.96 -19.72 7.38
CA GLY A 3 26.34 -18.46 7.76
C GLY A 3 24.89 -18.69 8.14
N ASP A 4 24.61 -18.60 9.44
CA ASP A 4 23.26 -18.30 9.89
C ASP A 4 22.93 -16.90 9.33
N ASP A 5 22.24 -16.84 8.18
CA ASP A 5 21.80 -15.62 7.49
C ASP A 5 20.67 -14.92 8.29
N THR A 6 20.80 -14.89 9.62
CA THR A 6 19.86 -14.24 10.51
C THR A 6 20.11 -12.74 10.46
N LEU A 7 19.27 -12.04 9.68
CA LEU A 7 19.22 -10.59 9.69
C LEU A 7 19.05 -10.08 11.12
N THR A 8 19.78 -9.02 11.47
CA THR A 8 19.68 -8.36 12.77
C THR A 8 18.33 -7.65 12.88
N PRO A 9 17.43 -8.06 13.78
CA PRO A 9 16.15 -7.39 13.93
C PRO A 9 16.27 -6.05 14.65
N LEU A 10 15.73 -5.00 14.04
CA LEU A 10 15.73 -3.65 14.61
C LEU A 10 14.30 -3.09 14.73
N PRO A 11 14.03 -2.28 15.76
CA PRO A 11 12.75 -1.59 15.89
C PRO A 11 12.60 -0.50 14.82
N ASP A 12 11.35 -0.22 14.43
CA ASP A 12 11.02 0.69 13.32
C ASP A 12 11.65 2.09 13.47
N HIS A 13 11.74 2.61 14.70
CA HIS A 13 12.25 3.96 14.96
C HIS A 13 13.68 4.14 14.46
N ILE A 14 14.52 3.09 14.46
CA ILE A 14 15.89 3.18 13.94
C ILE A 14 15.91 3.58 12.46
N PHE A 15 15.01 3.01 11.65
CA PHE A 15 14.92 3.32 10.23
C PHE A 15 14.34 4.72 10.00
N ILE A 16 13.41 5.14 10.86
CA ILE A 16 12.81 6.48 10.82
C ILE A 16 13.84 7.56 11.19
N ASP A 17 14.60 7.34 12.25
CA ASP A 17 15.63 8.27 12.73
C ASP A 17 16.76 8.40 11.71
N ARG A 18 17.19 7.28 11.11
CA ARG A 18 18.19 7.30 10.02
C ARG A 18 17.69 8.08 8.81
N ALA A 19 16.41 7.96 8.44
CA ALA A 19 15.83 8.70 7.32
C ALA A 19 15.83 10.22 7.60
N ALA A 20 15.51 10.61 8.83
CA ALA A 20 15.57 12.01 9.26
C ALA A 20 17.00 12.58 9.21
N GLN A 21 18.02 11.77 9.50
CA GLN A 21 19.43 12.19 9.50
C GLN A 21 20.08 12.17 8.11
N SER A 22 19.70 11.22 7.24
CA SER A 22 20.33 11.00 5.94
C SER A 22 19.71 11.80 4.79
N GLY A 23 18.50 12.35 5.01
CA GLY A 23 17.71 12.99 3.96
C GLY A 23 17.05 12.00 2.98
N ARG A 24 17.16 10.69 3.22
CA ARG A 24 16.47 9.65 2.45
C ARG A 24 15.03 9.46 2.95
N THR A 25 14.19 8.82 2.15
CA THR A 25 12.88 8.38 2.63
C THR A 25 13.03 7.21 3.60
N ILE A 26 12.05 7.01 4.48
CA ILE A 26 11.99 5.85 5.40
C ILE A 26 12.10 4.53 4.60
N GLN A 27 11.40 4.46 3.47
CA GLN A 27 11.40 3.31 2.57
C GLN A 27 12.80 2.98 2.03
N GLN A 28 13.59 4.01 1.68
CA GLN A 28 14.96 3.85 1.23
C GLN A 28 15.87 3.34 2.36
N GLU A 29 15.71 3.83 3.59
CA GLU A 29 16.47 3.34 4.74
C GLU A 29 16.10 1.90 5.12
N VAL A 30 14.82 1.54 5.08
CA VAL A 30 14.36 0.16 5.30
C VAL A 30 14.98 -0.78 4.26
N SER A 31 14.91 -0.41 2.99
CA SER A 31 15.45 -1.23 1.91
C SER A 31 16.97 -1.44 2.05
N ARG A 32 17.72 -0.35 2.32
CA ARG A 32 19.17 -0.40 2.52
C ARG A 32 19.57 -1.18 3.77
N GLY A 33 18.81 -1.04 4.86
CA GLY A 33 19.07 -1.81 6.08
C GLY A 33 18.95 -3.30 5.80
N ILE A 34 17.89 -3.73 5.09
CA ILE A 34 17.69 -5.14 4.75
C ILE A 34 18.82 -5.66 3.86
N GLU A 35 19.25 -4.88 2.88
CA GLU A 35 20.41 -5.21 2.03
C GLU A 35 21.74 -5.24 2.83
N GLY A 36 21.82 -4.48 3.91
CA GLY A 36 22.96 -4.43 4.84
C GLY A 36 22.90 -5.44 5.98
N GLY A 37 21.90 -6.34 6.02
CA GLY A 37 21.79 -7.38 7.05
C GLY A 37 20.92 -7.00 8.26
N GLU A 38 20.16 -5.91 8.20
CA GLU A 38 19.28 -5.43 9.27
C GLU A 38 17.80 -5.44 8.83
N MET A 39 16.87 -5.93 9.65
CA MET A 39 15.46 -6.06 9.27
C MET A 39 14.54 -5.41 10.31
N PRO A 40 13.53 -4.61 9.91
CA PRO A 40 12.47 -4.22 10.83
C PRO A 40 11.81 -5.45 11.47
N ILE A 41 11.71 -5.50 12.81
CA ILE A 41 11.19 -6.66 13.57
C ILE A 41 9.86 -7.18 12.99
N ARG A 42 8.96 -6.25 12.60
CA ARG A 42 7.64 -6.57 12.05
C ARG A 42 7.66 -7.45 10.79
N TYR A 43 8.75 -7.43 10.01
CA TYR A 43 8.87 -8.19 8.77
C TYR A 43 9.55 -9.54 8.95
N GLN A 44 10.05 -9.88 10.15
CA GLN A 44 10.65 -11.18 10.40
C GLN A 44 9.70 -12.34 10.09
N ARG A 45 8.40 -12.17 10.34
CA ARG A 45 7.38 -13.19 10.06
C ARG A 45 7.00 -13.29 8.58
N ASN A 46 7.45 -12.36 7.73
CA ASN A 46 7.29 -12.46 6.29
C ASN A 46 8.33 -13.39 5.66
N ALA A 47 9.48 -13.60 6.33
CA ALA A 47 10.67 -14.28 5.78
C ALA A 47 10.42 -15.70 5.24
N ALA A 48 9.39 -16.40 5.74
CA ALA A 48 9.03 -17.73 5.27
C ALA A 48 8.41 -17.75 3.86
N THR A 49 7.93 -16.60 3.37
CA THR A 49 7.26 -16.47 2.07
C THR A 49 7.89 -15.39 1.19
N ILE A 50 8.45 -14.35 1.81
CA ILE A 50 9.11 -13.22 1.16
C ILE A 50 10.55 -13.21 1.67
N SER A 51 11.51 -13.57 0.82
CA SER A 51 12.92 -13.54 1.18
C SER A 51 13.37 -12.12 1.58
N PRO A 52 14.49 -11.97 2.31
CA PRO A 52 15.02 -10.65 2.67
C PRO A 52 15.19 -9.71 1.49
N MET A 53 15.74 -10.21 0.38
CA MET A 53 15.96 -9.40 -0.82
C MET A 53 14.64 -9.02 -1.50
N GLU A 54 13.64 -9.89 -1.48
CA GLU A 54 12.28 -9.55 -1.94
C GLU A 54 11.62 -8.52 -1.03
N GLN A 55 11.82 -8.59 0.28
CA GLN A 55 11.33 -7.59 1.23
C GLN A 55 12.00 -6.23 1.00
N ALA A 56 13.31 -6.20 0.71
CA ALA A 56 14.02 -4.98 0.32
C ALA A 56 13.49 -4.40 -1.00
N LYS A 57 13.12 -5.26 -1.97
CA LYS A 57 12.47 -4.85 -3.21
C LYS A 57 11.08 -4.27 -2.94
N LEU A 58 10.25 -4.93 -2.14
CA LEU A 58 8.92 -4.44 -1.74
C LEU A 58 9.01 -3.07 -1.06
N ALA A 59 10.00 -2.87 -0.19
CA ALA A 59 10.22 -1.59 0.48
C ALA A 59 10.53 -0.44 -0.49
N ARG A 60 11.01 -0.72 -1.72
CA ARG A 60 11.20 0.28 -2.78
C ARG A 60 10.02 0.40 -3.73
N SER A 61 9.14 -0.59 -3.75
CA SER A 61 8.04 -0.65 -4.70
C SER A 61 7.01 0.44 -4.47
N ARG A 62 6.38 0.86 -5.57
CA ARG A 62 5.29 1.81 -5.63
C ARG A 62 4.07 1.15 -6.24
N ILE A 63 2.97 1.07 -5.51
CA ILE A 63 1.70 0.48 -5.96
C ILE A 63 0.66 1.57 -6.14
N LEU A 64 -0.09 1.50 -7.24
CA LEU A 64 -1.32 2.27 -7.43
C LEU A 64 -2.52 1.37 -7.10
N LEU A 65 -3.20 1.66 -5.99
CA LEU A 65 -4.45 1.01 -5.59
C LEU A 65 -5.62 1.89 -6.04
N VAL A 66 -6.45 1.40 -6.96
CA VAL A 66 -7.60 2.15 -7.48
C VAL A 66 -8.90 1.56 -6.90
N GLY A 67 -9.58 2.36 -6.09
CA GLY A 67 -10.72 1.96 -5.26
C GLY A 67 -10.29 1.62 -3.83
N CYS A 68 -10.91 2.27 -2.86
CA CYS A 68 -10.70 2.11 -1.42
C CYS A 68 -12.01 1.72 -0.70
N GLY A 69 -12.90 1.02 -1.41
CA GLY A 69 -14.14 0.47 -0.86
C GLY A 69 -13.94 -0.86 -0.13
N GLY A 70 -14.91 -1.77 -0.25
CA GLY A 70 -14.90 -3.07 0.45
C GLY A 70 -13.63 -3.88 0.19
N LEU A 71 -13.35 -4.20 -1.07
CA LEU A 71 -12.14 -4.93 -1.46
C LEU A 71 -10.87 -4.10 -1.20
N GLY A 72 -10.86 -2.84 -1.65
CA GLY A 72 -9.70 -1.97 -1.58
C GLY A 72 -9.17 -1.74 -0.18
N GLY A 73 -10.05 -1.59 0.82
CA GLY A 73 -9.64 -1.44 2.22
C GLY A 73 -8.90 -2.66 2.75
N HIS A 74 -9.33 -3.88 2.41
CA HIS A 74 -8.64 -5.11 2.80
C HIS A 74 -7.31 -5.28 2.07
N VAL A 75 -7.28 -5.01 0.76
CA VAL A 75 -6.04 -5.06 -0.04
C VAL A 75 -5.01 -4.08 0.54
N LEU A 76 -5.42 -2.85 0.88
CA LEU A 76 -4.54 -1.87 1.51
C LEU A 76 -3.93 -2.40 2.81
N GLU A 77 -4.73 -2.99 3.71
CA GLU A 77 -4.22 -3.58 4.96
C GLU A 77 -3.14 -4.64 4.69
N PHE A 78 -3.34 -5.51 3.70
CA PHE A 78 -2.35 -6.52 3.33
C PHE A 78 -1.06 -5.89 2.79
N LEU A 79 -1.17 -4.93 1.86
CA LEU A 79 0.01 -4.26 1.28
C LEU A 79 0.82 -3.47 2.32
N VAL A 80 0.13 -2.77 3.23
CA VAL A 80 0.76 -2.02 4.33
C VAL A 80 1.48 -2.97 5.30
N ARG A 81 0.88 -4.11 5.63
CA ARG A 81 1.48 -5.11 6.54
C ARG A 81 2.63 -5.86 5.89
N ALA A 82 2.55 -6.12 4.59
CA ALA A 82 3.62 -6.73 3.80
C ALA A 82 4.84 -5.81 3.65
N GLY A 83 4.72 -4.51 3.94
CA GLY A 83 5.83 -3.56 3.87
C GLY A 83 6.12 -3.05 2.48
N VAL A 84 5.09 -2.88 1.64
CA VAL A 84 5.22 -2.16 0.36
C VAL A 84 5.68 -0.73 0.63
N GLY A 85 6.67 -0.23 -0.11
CA GLY A 85 7.26 1.08 0.12
C GLY A 85 6.25 2.22 0.06
N THR A 86 5.69 2.46 -1.13
CA THR A 86 4.72 3.53 -1.38
C THR A 86 3.43 2.98 -1.98
N ILE A 87 2.29 3.42 -1.47
CA ILE A 87 0.97 3.07 -2.00
C ILE A 87 0.23 4.36 -2.32
N LEU A 88 -0.09 4.59 -3.59
CA LEU A 88 -1.01 5.62 -4.02
C LEU A 88 -2.41 5.02 -3.99
N VAL A 89 -3.29 5.60 -3.18
CA VAL A 89 -4.66 5.10 -3.02
C VAL A 89 -5.59 6.12 -3.65
N CYS A 90 -6.26 5.74 -4.73
CA CYS A 90 -7.12 6.60 -5.52
C CYS A 90 -8.58 6.20 -5.35
N ASP A 91 -9.39 7.07 -4.75
CA ASP A 91 -10.83 6.89 -4.60
C ASP A 91 -11.46 8.28 -4.34
N PRO A 92 -12.42 8.73 -5.16
CA PRO A 92 -13.04 10.05 -5.01
C PRO A 92 -14.08 10.11 -3.88
N ASP A 93 -14.49 8.97 -3.32
CA ASP A 93 -15.66 8.91 -2.46
C ASP A 93 -15.37 9.28 -1.00
N ARG A 94 -16.46 9.55 -0.29
CA ARG A 94 -16.54 9.60 1.17
C ARG A 94 -17.23 8.33 1.70
N PHE A 95 -17.03 8.02 2.97
CA PHE A 95 -17.79 6.94 3.60
C PHE A 95 -19.25 7.34 3.80
N ASP A 96 -20.15 6.47 3.34
CA ASP A 96 -21.58 6.52 3.63
C ASP A 96 -21.95 5.48 4.70
N LEU A 97 -23.05 5.68 5.44
CA LEU A 97 -23.51 4.73 6.46
C LEU A 97 -23.73 3.32 5.88
N THR A 98 -24.20 3.22 4.64
CA THR A 98 -24.38 1.94 3.94
C THR A 98 -23.07 1.20 3.70
N ASN A 99 -21.90 1.86 3.83
CA ASN A 99 -20.59 1.23 3.69
C ASN A 99 -20.19 0.44 4.94
N ALA A 100 -20.75 0.77 6.10
CA ALA A 100 -20.37 0.18 7.39
C ALA A 100 -20.64 -1.34 7.46
N ASN A 101 -21.48 -1.89 6.59
CA ASN A 101 -21.76 -3.32 6.55
C ASN A 101 -20.61 -4.18 6.00
N ARG A 102 -19.68 -3.59 5.22
CA ARG A 102 -18.69 -4.36 4.44
C ARG A 102 -17.34 -3.70 4.22
N GLN A 103 -17.21 -2.40 4.43
CA GLN A 103 -15.96 -1.69 4.21
C GLN A 103 -15.21 -1.57 5.54
N ILE A 104 -14.08 -2.25 5.67
CA ILE A 104 -13.30 -2.32 6.93
C ILE A 104 -12.90 -0.95 7.51
N LEU A 105 -12.81 0.07 6.68
CA LEU A 105 -12.46 1.44 7.07
C LEU A 105 -13.67 2.32 7.41
N ALA A 106 -14.89 1.87 7.08
CA ALA A 106 -16.12 2.55 7.46
C ALA A 106 -16.40 2.30 8.95
N SER A 107 -16.63 3.38 9.69
CA SER A 107 -17.03 3.35 11.10
C SER A 107 -17.93 4.55 11.38
N SER A 108 -18.66 4.55 12.49
CA SER A 108 -19.50 5.69 12.90
C SER A 108 -18.71 7.01 12.93
N ASN A 109 -17.42 6.96 13.29
CA ASN A 109 -16.54 8.13 13.34
C ASN A 109 -15.99 8.55 11.96
N ASN A 110 -16.11 7.69 10.95
CA ASN A 110 -15.58 7.95 9.60
C ASN A 110 -16.65 8.32 8.58
N ILE A 111 -17.94 8.24 8.92
CA ILE A 111 -19.02 8.64 8.00
C ILE A 111 -18.85 10.11 7.59
N GLY A 112 -18.97 10.38 6.29
CA GLY A 112 -18.74 11.70 5.68
C GLY A 112 -17.28 12.06 5.43
N ARG A 113 -16.30 11.30 5.95
CA ARG A 113 -14.87 11.53 5.70
C ARG A 113 -14.45 10.93 4.36
N ILE A 114 -13.44 11.51 3.72
CA ILE A 114 -12.86 11.01 2.46
C ILE A 114 -12.19 9.66 2.70
N LYS A 115 -12.50 8.67 1.86
CA LYS A 115 -12.03 7.29 2.07
C LYS A 115 -10.51 7.19 2.12
N VAL A 116 -9.84 7.80 1.14
CA VAL A 116 -8.38 7.70 1.01
C VAL A 116 -7.62 8.39 2.15
N GLU A 117 -8.15 9.46 2.73
CA GLU A 117 -7.54 10.16 3.87
C GLU A 117 -7.58 9.28 5.12
N VAL A 118 -8.75 8.71 5.42
CA VAL A 118 -8.92 7.74 6.51
C VAL A 118 -8.01 6.52 6.30
N ALA A 119 -7.88 6.07 5.06
CA ALA A 119 -7.03 4.96 4.69
C ALA A 119 -5.53 5.25 4.96
N SER A 120 -5.07 6.45 4.62
CA SER A 120 -3.71 6.91 4.91
C SER A 120 -3.44 7.00 6.42
N GLU A 121 -4.37 7.58 7.20
CA GLU A 121 -4.27 7.60 8.66
C GLU A 121 -4.21 6.19 9.26
N ARG A 122 -5.08 5.30 8.79
CA ARG A 122 -5.12 3.91 9.24
C ARG A 122 -3.80 3.21 8.94
N ALA A 123 -3.25 3.39 7.74
CA ALA A 123 -1.98 2.81 7.36
C ALA A 123 -0.82 3.29 8.25
N GLY A 124 -0.75 4.59 8.54
CA GLY A 124 0.27 5.15 9.45
C GLY A 124 0.21 4.55 10.87
N ARG A 125 -0.99 4.23 11.37
CA ARG A 125 -1.16 3.51 12.65
C ARG A 125 -0.76 2.04 12.59
N ILE A 126 -0.81 1.41 11.42
CA ILE A 126 -0.43 0.00 11.24
C ILE A 126 1.08 -0.12 11.04
N ASN A 127 1.62 0.62 10.09
CA ASN A 127 3.01 0.51 9.67
C ASN A 127 3.56 1.89 9.23
N PRO A 128 4.28 2.59 10.13
CA PRO A 128 4.86 3.90 9.82
C PRO A 128 6.01 3.82 8.80
N LEU A 129 6.48 2.61 8.48
CA LEU A 129 7.51 2.40 7.45
C LEU A 129 6.96 2.42 6.02
N VAL A 130 5.63 2.43 5.86
CA VAL A 130 4.95 2.46 4.55
C VAL A 130 4.37 3.85 4.31
N ARG A 131 4.62 4.40 3.11
CA ARG A 131 4.06 5.68 2.69
C ARG A 131 2.77 5.48 1.94
N VAL A 132 1.64 5.88 2.53
CA VAL A 132 0.34 5.87 1.85
C VAL A 132 -0.05 7.28 1.43
N MET A 133 -0.12 7.51 0.11
CA MET A 133 -0.47 8.79 -0.50
C MET A 133 -1.94 8.79 -0.91
N PRO A 134 -2.81 9.57 -0.24
CA PRO A 134 -4.22 9.67 -0.59
C PRO A 134 -4.40 10.51 -1.86
N LEU A 135 -5.15 9.99 -2.83
CA LEU A 135 -5.59 10.69 -4.03
C LEU A 135 -7.13 10.73 -4.04
N ALA A 136 -7.70 11.82 -3.53
CA ALA A 136 -9.15 12.01 -3.37
C ALA A 136 -9.80 12.45 -4.70
N THR A 137 -9.56 11.69 -5.76
CA THR A 137 -10.01 11.99 -7.12
C THR A 137 -10.31 10.71 -7.88
N ASP A 138 -11.00 10.86 -8.99
CA ASP A 138 -11.05 9.85 -10.01
C ASP A 138 -9.68 9.71 -10.68
N PHE A 139 -9.21 8.47 -10.84
CA PHE A 139 -7.92 8.17 -11.47
C PHE A 139 -7.84 8.69 -12.92
N ARG A 140 -8.99 8.86 -13.60
CA ARG A 140 -9.06 9.39 -14.97
C ARG A 140 -8.66 10.86 -15.07
N ASN A 141 -8.70 11.58 -13.96
CA ASN A 141 -8.31 12.99 -13.91
C ASN A 141 -6.81 13.17 -13.62
N GLU A 142 -6.10 12.10 -13.27
CA GLU A 142 -4.71 12.16 -12.87
C GLU A 142 -3.78 11.90 -14.05
N LYS A 143 -2.91 12.88 -14.34
CA LYS A 143 -2.03 12.85 -15.53
C LYS A 143 -0.78 12.01 -15.33
N SER A 144 -0.42 11.67 -14.09
CA SER A 144 0.81 10.93 -13.79
C SER A 144 0.64 9.99 -12.60
N LEU A 145 0.10 8.81 -12.88
CA LEU A 145 -0.04 7.72 -11.91
C LEU A 145 1.01 6.63 -12.13
N ALA A 146 2.29 7.02 -12.23
CA ALA A 146 3.37 6.05 -12.38
C ALA A 146 3.47 5.14 -11.14
N ALA A 147 3.53 3.82 -11.36
CA ALA A 147 3.65 2.79 -10.34
C ALA A 147 4.31 1.53 -10.94
N ASP A 148 4.88 0.69 -10.08
CA ASP A 148 5.42 -0.62 -10.48
C ASP A 148 4.31 -1.67 -10.70
N LEU A 149 3.16 -1.44 -10.08
CA LEU A 149 1.98 -2.31 -10.16
C LEU A 149 0.70 -1.49 -9.93
N VAL A 150 -0.31 -1.72 -10.75
CA VAL A 150 -1.67 -1.24 -10.55
C VAL A 150 -2.53 -2.37 -9.97
N VAL A 151 -3.32 -2.06 -8.95
CA VAL A 151 -4.26 -2.99 -8.33
C VAL A 151 -5.68 -2.42 -8.48
N ASP A 152 -6.47 -3.07 -9.32
CA ASP A 152 -7.86 -2.72 -9.59
C ASP A 152 -8.80 -3.30 -8.53
N CYS A 153 -9.37 -2.40 -7.72
CA CYS A 153 -10.37 -2.68 -6.69
C CYS A 153 -11.70 -1.94 -6.96
N LEU A 154 -12.02 -1.65 -8.22
CA LEU A 154 -13.21 -0.91 -8.62
C LEU A 154 -14.50 -1.75 -8.55
N GLY A 155 -15.62 -1.12 -8.20
CA GLY A 155 -16.94 -1.78 -8.11
C GLY A 155 -17.75 -1.87 -9.42
N GLY A 156 -17.34 -1.19 -10.50
CA GLY A 156 -18.10 -1.08 -11.74
C GLY A 156 -17.33 -1.51 -12.99
N ALA A 157 -18.03 -2.11 -13.96
CA ALA A 157 -17.41 -2.66 -15.17
C ALA A 157 -16.86 -1.59 -16.14
N GLU A 158 -17.47 -0.40 -16.18
CA GLU A 158 -17.06 0.67 -17.10
C GLU A 158 -15.69 1.26 -16.73
N CYS A 159 -15.51 1.65 -15.46
CA CYS A 159 -14.26 2.24 -14.99
C CYS A 159 -13.07 1.28 -15.09
N ARG A 160 -13.29 -0.04 -15.06
CA ARG A 160 -12.22 -1.03 -15.23
C ARG A 160 -11.56 -0.98 -16.60
N ARG A 161 -12.33 -0.72 -17.67
CA ARG A 161 -11.77 -0.61 -19.03
C ARG A 161 -10.86 0.60 -19.16
N ASP A 162 -11.25 1.73 -18.56
CA ASP A 162 -10.42 2.93 -18.55
C ASP A 162 -9.14 2.71 -17.75
N LEU A 163 -9.21 2.00 -16.62
CA LEU A 163 -8.04 1.64 -15.83
C LEU A 163 -7.08 0.69 -16.58
N GLN A 164 -7.63 -0.30 -17.30
CA GLN A 164 -6.84 -1.19 -18.16
C GLN A 164 -6.11 -0.41 -19.26
N ARG A 165 -6.78 0.54 -19.90
CA ARG A 165 -6.17 1.41 -20.92
C ARG A 165 -5.04 2.25 -20.33
N MET A 166 -5.30 2.91 -19.20
CA MET A 166 -4.29 3.72 -18.50
C MET A 166 -3.07 2.89 -18.10
N ALA A 167 -3.27 1.69 -17.55
CA ALA A 167 -2.18 0.79 -17.16
C ALA A 167 -1.37 0.32 -18.38
N ALA A 168 -2.04 -0.02 -19.49
CA ALA A 168 -1.38 -0.42 -20.73
C ALA A 168 -0.55 0.72 -21.34
N GLU A 169 -1.10 1.93 -21.42
CA GLU A 169 -0.40 3.13 -21.91
C GLU A 169 0.82 3.47 -21.04
N GLY A 170 0.68 3.35 -19.72
CA GLY A 170 1.77 3.54 -18.76
C GLY A 170 2.75 2.36 -18.67
N LYS A 171 2.52 1.26 -19.39
CA LYS A 171 3.29 0.00 -19.31
C LYS A 171 3.39 -0.54 -17.88
N MET A 172 2.33 -0.36 -17.10
CA MET A 172 2.25 -0.81 -15.72
C MET A 172 1.51 -2.16 -15.68
N PRO A 173 2.11 -3.21 -15.08
CA PRO A 173 1.38 -4.44 -14.79
C PRO A 173 0.10 -4.14 -13.99
N LEU A 174 -0.97 -4.85 -14.31
CA LEU A 174 -2.28 -4.68 -13.67
C LEU A 174 -2.74 -6.02 -13.08
N VAL A 175 -3.08 -6.01 -11.80
CA VAL A 175 -3.83 -7.10 -11.15
C VAL A 175 -5.24 -6.62 -10.92
N SER A 176 -6.23 -7.37 -11.41
CA SER A 176 -7.64 -7.05 -11.26
C SER A 176 -8.35 -8.10 -10.42
N ALA A 177 -9.18 -7.64 -9.49
CA ALA A 177 -10.04 -8.48 -8.67
C ALA A 177 -11.45 -7.88 -8.60
N GLY A 178 -12.46 -8.71 -8.39
CA GLY A 178 -13.85 -8.30 -8.30
C GLY A 178 -14.61 -9.21 -7.37
N ILE A 179 -15.54 -8.62 -6.62
CA ILE A 179 -16.45 -9.34 -5.73
C ILE A 179 -17.87 -8.93 -6.13
N SER A 180 -18.74 -9.91 -6.30
CA SER A 180 -20.17 -9.72 -6.54
C SER A 180 -20.96 -10.24 -5.34
N GLY A 181 -22.16 -9.71 -5.11
CA GLY A 181 -23.05 -10.12 -4.02
C GLY A 181 -23.36 -8.98 -3.07
N TRP A 182 -22.68 -8.90 -1.93
CA TRP A 182 -22.85 -7.88 -0.88
C TRP A 182 -22.44 -6.47 -1.36
N THR A 183 -23.04 -5.97 -2.44
CA THR A 183 -22.75 -4.66 -3.06
C THR A 183 -23.67 -3.58 -2.55
#